data_AF-A0A7C3YTC8-F1
#
_entry.id   AF-A0A7C3YTC8-F1
#
_cell.length_a   1.000
_cell.length_b   1.000
_cell.length_c   1.000
_cell.angle_alpha   90.00
_cell.angle_beta   90.00
_cell.angle_gamma   90.00
#
_symmetry.space_group_name_H-M   'P 1'
#
loop_
_entity.id
_entity.type
_entity.pdbx_description
1 polymer ?
#
loop_
_entity_poly.entity_id
_entity_poly.type
_entity_poly.pdbx_seq_one_letter_code
_entity_poly.pdbx_strand_id
1 'polypeptide(L)' 'MAINKTEQIYQQHIKPLTPSERLALIELIARDLAIQNDYIEKTPKHNITELHGLGKEIWEGLDAQEYVNGLRKEWN' A
#
# COMPACT_ATOMS: atom_id res chain seq x y z
N MET A 1 -7.50 -39.08 -11.39
CA MET A 1 -7.08 -37.74 -10.91
C MET A 1 -8.19 -37.22 -10.00
N ALA A 2 -7.91 -36.99 -8.72
CA ALA A 2 -8.87 -36.35 -7.82
C ALA A 2 -9.05 -34.90 -8.29
N ILE A 3 -10.28 -34.51 -8.60
CA ILE A 3 -10.60 -33.13 -8.98
C ILE A 3 -10.36 -32.26 -7.74
N ASN A 4 -9.52 -31.23 -7.87
CA ASN A 4 -9.27 -30.28 -6.79
C ASN A 4 -10.59 -29.60 -6.39
N LYS A 5 -10.83 -29.38 -5.08
CA LYS A 5 -12.04 -28.72 -4.56
C LYS A 5 -12.37 -27.42 -5.30
N THR A 6 -11.36 -26.63 -5.65
CA THR A 6 -11.54 -25.38 -6.41
C THR A 6 -12.11 -25.63 -7.81
N GLU A 7 -11.61 -26.66 -8.50
CA GLU A 7 -12.09 -27.04 -9.83
C GLU A 7 -13.53 -27.58 -9.76
N GLN A 8 -13.88 -28.32 -8.71
CA GLN A 8 -15.27 -28.76 -8.48
C GLN A 8 -16.23 -27.58 -8.32
N ILE A 9 -15.86 -26.60 -7.47
CA ILE A 9 -16.66 -25.38 -7.27
C ILE A 9 -16.80 -24.60 -8.58
N TYR A 10 -15.71 -24.49 -9.34
CA TYR A 10 -15.75 -23.80 -10.63
C TYR A 10 -16.73 -24.45 -11.59
N GLN A 11 -16.64 -25.77 -11.78
CA GLN A 11 -17.51 -26.49 -12.73
C GLN A 11 -18.98 -26.49 -12.29
N GLN A 12 -19.25 -26.68 -10.99
CA GLN A 12 -20.62 -26.84 -10.49
C GLN A 12 -21.34 -25.51 -10.25
N HIS A 13 -20.63 -24.46 -9.85
CA HIS A 13 -21.26 -23.24 -9.35
C HIS A 13 -20.86 -21.96 -10.09
N ILE A 14 -19.65 -21.89 -10.66
CA ILE A 14 -19.17 -20.66 -11.33
C ILE A 14 -19.44 -20.72 -12.83
N LYS A 15 -19.22 -21.87 -13.46
CA LYS A 15 -19.41 -22.07 -14.91
C LYS A 15 -20.86 -21.91 -15.38
N PRO A 16 -21.91 -22.24 -14.60
CA PRO A 16 -23.29 -21.97 -15.03
C PRO A 16 -23.68 -20.48 -14.98
N LEU A 17 -22.95 -19.63 -14.25
CA LEU A 17 -23.27 -18.22 -14.10
C LEU A 17 -23.12 -17.45 -15.40
N THR A 18 -23.95 -16.41 -15.56
CA THR A 18 -23.83 -15.43 -16.63
C THR A 18 -22.52 -14.62 -16.50
N PRO A 19 -22.03 -14.00 -17.59
CA PRO A 19 -20.84 -13.17 -17.52
C PRO A 19 -20.91 -12.07 -16.44
N SER A 20 -22.06 -11.43 -16.26
CA SER A 20 -22.27 -10.38 -15.25
C SER A 20 -22.18 -10.90 -13.82
N GLU A 21 -22.76 -12.08 -13.54
CA GLU A 21 -22.68 -12.71 -12.22
C GLU A 21 -21.27 -13.17 -11.88
N ARG A 22 -20.52 -13.65 -12.87
CA ARG A 22 -19.10 -14.00 -12.68
C ARG A 22 -18.26 -12.77 -12.36
N LEU A 23 -18.51 -11.64 -13.03
CA LEU A 23 -17.84 -10.37 -12.74
C LEU A 23 -18.17 -9.88 -11.32
N ALA A 24 -19.44 -9.94 -10.91
CA ALA A 24 -19.84 -9.60 -9.54
C ALA A 24 -19.17 -10.52 -8.50
N LEU A 25 -19.06 -11.82 -8.79
CA LEU A 25 -18.36 -12.78 -7.92
C LEU A 25 -16.86 -12.48 -7.81
N ILE A 26 -16.22 -12.09 -8.92
CA ILE A 26 -14.81 -11.66 -8.91
C ILE A 26 -14.64 -10.42 -8.02
N GLU A 27 -15.53 -9.43 -8.11
CA GLU A 27 -15.48 -8.24 -7.27
C GLU A 27 -15.60 -8.59 -5.78
N LEU A 28 -16.57 -9.45 -5.42
CA LEU A 28 -16.75 -9.91 -4.04
C LEU A 28 -15.50 -10.60 -3.50
N ILE A 29 -14.95 -11.55 -4.25
CA ILE A 29 -13.73 -12.27 -3.86
C ILE A 29 -12.55 -11.30 -3.73
N ALA A 30 -12.37 -10.39 -4.69
CA ALA A 30 -11.28 -9.42 -4.67
C ALA A 30 -11.37 -8.50 -3.44
N ARG A 31 -12.58 -8.04 -3.10
CA ARG A 31 -12.85 -7.21 -1.91
C ARG A 31 -12.55 -7.98 -0.62
N ASP A 32 -13.02 -9.21 -0.51
CA ASP A 32 -12.78 -10.04 0.68
C ASP A 32 -11.28 -10.30 0.87
N LEU A 33 -10.56 -10.59 -0.20
CA LEU A 33 -9.11 -10.78 -0.17
C LEU A 33 -8.36 -9.49 0.18
N ALA A 34 -8.80 -8.33 -0.31
CA ALA A 34 -8.21 -7.04 0.05
C ALA A 34 -8.36 -6.75 1.55
N ILE A 35 -9.54 -7.00 2.13
CA ILE A 35 -9.81 -6.83 3.57
C ILE A 35 -8.99 -7.83 4.40
N GLN A 36 -8.81 -9.06 3.91
CA GLN A 36 -7.99 -10.05 4.60
C GLN A 36 -6.48 -9.72 4.52
N ASN A 37 -6.02 -9.10 3.43
CA ASN A 37 -4.63 -8.66 3.29
C ASN A 37 -4.27 -7.45 4.18
N ASP A 38 -5.23 -6.68 4.68
CA ASP A 38 -4.97 -5.68 5.73
C ASP A 38 -4.47 -6.31 7.05
N TYR A 39 -4.60 -7.64 7.21
CA TYR A 39 -3.98 -8.37 8.32
C TYR A 39 -2.57 -8.87 8.04
N ILE A 40 -2.15 -8.98 6.77
CA ILE A 40 -0.87 -9.62 6.40
C ILE A 40 0.28 -8.62 6.31
N GLU A 41 0.06 -7.36 5.95
CA GLU A 41 1.07 -6.32 6.13
C GLU A 41 0.40 -4.98 6.48
N LYS A 42 0.12 -4.80 7.77
CA LYS A 42 0.14 -3.42 8.30
C LYS A 42 1.56 -2.93 8.10
N THR A 43 1.83 -2.25 6.99
CA THR A 43 2.94 -1.30 6.96
C THR A 43 2.83 -0.52 8.27
N PRO A 44 3.86 -0.56 9.12
CA PRO A 44 3.77 0.12 10.41
C PRO A 44 3.36 1.56 10.11
N LYS A 45 2.31 2.04 10.77
CA LYS A 45 1.91 3.43 10.65
C LYS A 45 3.06 4.25 11.22
N HIS A 46 3.93 4.73 10.34
CA HIS A 46 5.08 5.52 10.70
C HIS A 46 4.61 6.85 11.30
N ASN A 47 5.20 7.24 12.42
CA ASN A 47 4.99 8.56 13.00
C ASN A 47 6.02 9.53 12.41
N ILE A 48 5.58 10.74 12.05
CA ILE A 48 6.48 11.80 11.57
C ILE A 48 7.62 12.09 12.58
N THR A 49 7.41 11.83 13.87
CA THR A 49 8.44 11.97 14.91
C THR A 49 9.62 11.00 14.75
N GLU A 50 9.48 9.93 13.96
CA GLU A 50 10.58 9.01 13.63
C GLU A 50 11.69 9.70 12.82
N LEU A 51 11.38 10.83 12.17
CA LEU A 51 12.37 11.62 11.43
C LEU A 51 13.15 12.60 12.31
N HIS A 52 12.77 12.75 13.59
CA HIS A 52 13.39 13.70 14.49
C HIS A 52 14.87 13.37 14.71
N GLY A 53 15.74 14.33 14.41
CA GLY A 53 17.19 14.22 14.65
C GLY A 53 17.99 13.54 13.55
N LEU A 54 17.35 12.94 12.53
CA LEU A 54 18.06 12.28 11.42
C LEU A 54 18.99 13.23 10.63
N GLY A 55 18.69 14.52 10.62
CA GLY A 55 19.54 15.52 9.96
C GLY A 55 20.66 16.09 10.83
N LYS A 56 20.74 15.79 12.13
CA LYS A 56 21.59 16.53 13.08
C LYS A 56 23.06 16.61 12.62
N GLU A 57 23.62 15.49 12.19
CA GLU A 57 25.02 15.39 11.75
C GLU A 57 25.25 16.09 10.40
N ILE A 58 24.24 16.12 9.53
CA ILE A 58 24.31 16.81 8.23
C ILE A 58 24.35 18.32 8.42
N TRP A 59 23.66 18.83 9.45
CA TRP A 59 23.58 20.27 9.76
C TRP A 59 24.63 20.73 10.78
N GLU A 60 25.53 19.84 11.23
CA GLU A 60 26.55 20.18 12.22
C GLU A 60 27.57 21.17 11.66
N GLY A 61 27.79 22.28 12.37
CA GLY A 61 28.72 23.33 11.96
C GLY A 61 28.20 24.27 10.86
N LEU A 62 27.00 24.05 10.32
CA LEU A 62 26.34 24.97 9.39
C LEU A 62 25.61 26.07 10.17
N ASP A 63 25.83 27.33 9.77
CA ASP A 63 25.02 28.44 10.26
C ASP A 63 23.66 28.43 9.57
N ALA A 64 22.60 28.21 10.36
CA ALA A 64 21.24 28.11 9.85
C ALA A 64 20.76 29.42 9.18
N GLN A 65 21.22 30.57 9.68
CA GLN A 65 20.81 31.87 9.17
C GLN A 65 21.49 32.18 7.83
N GLU A 66 22.77 31.83 7.69
CA GLU A 66 23.52 31.94 6.44
C GLU A 66 22.92 31.04 5.35
N TYR A 67 22.62 29.79 5.68
CA TYR A 67 21.99 28.85 4.75
C TYR A 67 20.65 29.37 4.20
N VAL A 68 19.76 29.86 5.07
CA VAL A 68 18.46 30.43 4.66
C VAL A 68 18.65 31.68 3.81
N ASN A 69 19.64 32.52 4.11
CA ASN A 69 19.94 33.71 3.32
C ASN A 69 20.42 33.37 1.91
N GLY A 70 21.17 32.27 1.74
CA GLY A 70 21.55 31.72 0.44
C GLY A 70 20.33 31.34 -0.39
N LEU A 71 19.45 30.50 0.16
CA LEU A 71 18.22 30.06 -0.51
C LEU A 71 17.32 31.23 -0.94
N ARG A 72 17.18 32.27 -0.09
CA ARG A 72 16.35 33.45 -0.44
C ARG A 72 16.91 34.25 -1.60
N LYS A 73 18.23 34.28 -1.78
CA LYS A 73 18.86 34.98 -2.90
C LYS A 73 18.60 34.26 -4.23
N GLU A 74 18.40 32.95 -4.22
CA GLU A 74 18.10 32.16 -5.42
C GLU A 74 16.69 32.43 -6.00
N TRP A 75 15.82 33.06 -5.21
CA TRP A 75 14.41 33.33 -5.58
C TRP A 75 14.16 34.81 -5.91
N ASN A 76 15.21 35.64 -5.93
CA ASN A 76 15.20 37.05 -6.36
C ASN A 76 15.84 37.19 -7.74
#